data_AF-A0A512C1J5-F1
#
_entry.id   AF-A0A512C1J5-F1
#
_cell.length_a   1.000
_cell.length_b   1.000
_cell.length_c   1.000
_cell.angle_alpha   90.00
_cell.angle_beta   90.00
_cell.angle_gamma   90.00
#
_symmetry.space_group_name_H-M   'P 1'
#
loop_
_entity.id
_entity.type
_entity.pdbx_description
1 polymer ?
#
loop_
_entity_poly.entity_id
_entity_poly.type
_entity_poly.pdbx_seq_one_letter_code
_entity_poly.pdbx_strand_id
1 'polypeptide(L)'
;MIITFDPNGKFTPKGTLEKWQKKLGPVVGHQTYPMFLLMYAFVGPLLRFAPPHILNPQVELVGKRETGKTTAAAAAASIWAGDPERDVGGGEDWDLTINALDIQKRAHSDSLMFNDEINLAGTSSADQVEVVSKSVFKIASTGGRKRLTDAKPVPNLRLALLSTSNVPLRRLVKAKGAVLGALASRMITIRIGKDRPYGILDRVPDSFADARQAMQHLRAVINSQYGTAGQSFIARLVKERAADERALGRSIQKRMNRFLKEVEQIRSSHSSIRIENTLAVTYAAGRLARDWGILPRTWGSLLPVLLQIYRSLQKKPVASPLDRVRQYVETHREQLVKVESMAKPYTAPKFESTAGFLRCVSGGYELLVPTKLFQEEFPDHRLLMQALKKASLARTEGGNQTKLSIKVPKVICSTGRVYCIRLRA
;
A
#
# COMPACT_ATOMS: atom_id res chain seq x y z
N MET A 1 -12.51 21.28 43.65
CA MET A 1 -13.32 20.74 42.53
C MET A 1 -12.49 19.69 41.81
N ILE A 2 -12.75 18.41 42.04
CA ILE A 2 -12.15 17.32 41.26
C ILE A 2 -12.90 17.31 39.94
N ILE A 3 -12.27 17.75 38.86
CA ILE A 3 -12.84 17.67 37.52
C ILE A 3 -12.69 16.22 37.09
N THR A 4 -13.77 15.44 37.18
CA THR A 4 -13.85 14.13 36.52
C THR A 4 -14.22 14.37 35.07
N PHE A 5 -13.31 14.05 34.15
CA PHE A 5 -13.69 13.92 32.74
C PHE A 5 -14.51 12.65 32.61
N ASP A 6 -15.66 12.70 31.94
CA ASP A 6 -16.42 11.48 31.65
C ASP A 6 -15.51 10.51 30.87
N PRO A 7 -15.19 9.34 31.43
CA PRO A 7 -14.36 8.37 30.76
C PRO A 7 -15.08 7.90 29.50
N ASN A 8 -14.41 7.97 28.35
CA ASN A 8 -14.98 7.46 27.12
C ASN A 8 -14.99 5.93 27.18
N GLY A 9 -16.19 5.35 27.31
CA GLY A 9 -16.42 3.91 27.50
C GLY A 9 -15.73 3.03 26.47
N LYS A 10 -15.51 3.51 25.23
CA LYS A 10 -14.83 2.74 24.17
C LYS A 10 -13.39 2.36 24.50
N PHE A 11 -12.70 3.12 25.36
CA PHE A 11 -11.33 2.84 25.79
C PHE A 11 -11.28 2.00 27.07
N THR A 12 -12.43 1.64 27.64
CA THR A 12 -12.48 0.77 28.82
C THR A 12 -12.21 -0.67 28.39
N PRO A 13 -11.15 -1.33 28.91
CA PRO A 13 -10.84 -2.69 28.51
C PRO A 13 -11.96 -3.68 28.86
N LYS A 14 -12.19 -4.65 27.97
CA LYS A 14 -13.14 -5.75 28.16
C LYS A 14 -12.45 -7.07 27.88
N GLY A 15 -12.62 -8.03 28.79
CA GLY A 15 -11.99 -9.36 28.71
C GLY A 15 -10.62 -9.42 29.38
N THR A 16 -9.75 -10.32 28.92
CA THR A 16 -8.35 -10.44 29.41
C THR A 16 -7.39 -10.55 28.24
N LEU A 17 -6.09 -10.31 28.47
CA LEU A 17 -5.07 -10.46 27.43
C LEU A 17 -5.02 -11.91 26.92
N GLU A 18 -5.10 -12.89 27.81
CA GLU A 18 -5.04 -14.32 27.47
C GLU A 18 -6.24 -14.73 26.61
N LYS A 19 -7.44 -14.24 26.95
CA LYS A 19 -8.65 -14.50 26.15
C LYS A 19 -8.57 -13.80 24.79
N TRP A 20 -8.07 -12.56 24.74
CA TRP A 20 -7.81 -11.85 23.48
C TRP A 20 -6.85 -12.65 22.59
N GLN A 21 -5.71 -13.09 23.13
CA GLN A 21 -4.72 -13.91 22.42
C GLN A 21 -5.30 -15.25 21.95
N LYS A 22 -5.95 -16.00 22.83
CA LYS A 22 -6.51 -17.32 22.52
C LYS A 22 -7.58 -17.25 21.43
N LYS A 23 -8.40 -16.19 21.44
CA LYS A 23 -9.53 -16.07 20.51
C LYS A 23 -9.19 -15.41 19.18
N LEU A 24 -8.27 -14.43 19.13
CA LEU A 24 -7.78 -13.85 17.87
C LEU A 24 -6.82 -14.79 17.13
N GLY A 25 -5.95 -15.47 17.88
CA GLY A 25 -4.84 -16.26 17.35
C GLY A 25 -5.19 -17.21 16.21
N PRO A 26 -6.29 -17.98 16.28
CA PRO A 26 -6.72 -18.87 15.20
C PRO A 26 -6.93 -18.18 13.85
N VAL A 27 -7.32 -16.90 13.84
CA VAL A 27 -7.56 -16.15 12.60
C VAL A 27 -6.34 -15.35 12.18
N VAL A 28 -5.69 -14.65 13.11
CA VAL A 28 -4.64 -13.67 12.79
C VAL A 28 -3.25 -14.29 12.69
N GLY A 29 -3.00 -15.40 13.38
CA GLY A 29 -1.70 -16.05 13.43
C GLY A 29 -1.26 -16.55 12.06
N HIS A 30 0.02 -16.34 11.73
CA HIS A 30 0.61 -16.74 10.44
C HIS A 30 -0.10 -16.15 9.21
N GLN A 31 -0.78 -15.01 9.35
CA GLN A 31 -1.35 -14.25 8.24
C GLN A 31 -0.58 -12.95 8.06
N THR A 32 -0.25 -12.58 6.83
CA THR A 32 0.58 -11.41 6.52
C THR A 32 -0.09 -10.10 6.93
N TYR A 33 -1.28 -9.81 6.38
CA TYR A 33 -1.93 -8.51 6.61
C TYR A 33 -2.45 -8.36 8.04
N PRO A 34 -3.19 -9.33 8.63
CA PRO A 34 -3.60 -9.23 10.04
C PRO A 34 -2.43 -9.04 11.00
N MET A 35 -1.35 -9.82 10.88
CA MET A 35 -0.17 -9.65 11.74
C MET A 35 0.48 -8.28 11.57
N PHE A 36 0.62 -7.80 10.33
CA PHE A 36 1.14 -6.46 10.07
C PHE A 36 0.29 -5.39 10.78
N LEU A 37 -1.04 -5.48 10.69
CA LEU A 37 -1.95 -4.50 11.31
C LEU A 37 -1.87 -4.51 12.84
N LEU A 38 -1.79 -5.70 13.45
CA LEU A 38 -1.60 -5.82 14.91
C LEU A 38 -0.25 -5.23 15.35
N MET A 39 0.83 -5.45 14.59
CA MET A 39 2.13 -4.82 14.86
C MET A 39 2.06 -3.30 14.72
N TYR A 40 1.39 -2.82 13.67
CA TYR A 40 1.24 -1.39 13.37
C TYR A 40 0.46 -0.64 14.46
N ALA A 41 -0.54 -1.29 15.05
CA ALA A 41 -1.34 -0.72 16.14
C ALA A 41 -0.51 -0.29 17.36
N PHE A 42 0.64 -0.93 17.61
CA PHE A 42 1.52 -0.58 18.73
C PHE A 42 2.51 0.56 18.42
N VAL A 43 2.46 1.17 17.23
CA VAL A 43 3.44 2.20 16.84
C VAL A 43 3.24 3.51 17.59
N GLY A 44 1.99 3.96 17.78
CA GLY A 44 1.65 5.24 18.41
C GLY A 44 2.45 5.55 19.68
N PRO A 45 2.44 4.66 20.70
CA PRO A 45 3.15 4.88 21.97
C PRO A 45 4.67 5.00 21.84
N LEU A 46 5.27 4.45 20.78
CA LEU A 46 6.72 4.44 20.59
C LEU A 46 7.24 5.72 19.95
N LEU A 47 6.39 6.49 19.27
CA LEU A 47 6.80 7.67 18.50
C LEU A 47 7.49 8.75 19.35
N ARG A 48 7.23 8.79 20.66
CA ARG A 48 7.92 9.70 21.59
C ARG A 48 9.40 9.35 21.79
N PHE A 49 9.74 8.07 21.71
CA PHE A 49 11.08 7.52 21.97
C PHE A 49 11.81 7.13 20.69
N ALA A 50 11.09 7.11 19.56
CA ALA A 50 11.64 6.89 18.25
C ALA A 50 12.54 8.05 17.82
N PRO A 51 13.43 7.83 16.83
CA PRO A 51 14.27 8.88 16.29
C PRO A 51 13.44 10.09 15.77
N PRO A 52 13.93 11.33 15.89
CA PRO A 52 13.14 12.53 15.57
C PRO A 52 12.60 12.61 14.13
N HIS A 53 13.22 11.89 13.19
CA HIS A 53 12.78 11.84 11.79
C HIS A 53 11.58 10.91 11.55
N ILE A 54 11.16 10.15 12.58
CA ILE A 54 9.97 9.30 12.54
C ILE A 54 8.76 10.15 12.89
N LEU A 55 7.95 10.43 11.87
CA LEU A 55 6.70 11.17 11.99
C LEU A 55 5.52 10.20 12.19
N ASN A 56 4.32 10.76 12.42
CA ASN A 56 3.08 9.99 12.47
C ASN A 56 2.89 9.19 11.18
N PRO A 57 3.01 7.85 11.23
CA PRO A 57 2.84 7.03 10.04
C PRO A 57 1.37 6.97 9.65
N GLN A 58 1.13 6.79 8.35
CA GLN A 58 -0.21 6.66 7.79
C GLN A 58 -0.23 5.49 6.82
N VAL A 59 -1.16 4.57 7.04
CA VAL A 59 -1.35 3.38 6.21
C VAL A 59 -2.79 3.37 5.70
N GLU A 60 -2.96 3.03 4.42
CA GLU A 60 -4.25 2.81 3.78
C GLU A 60 -4.34 1.38 3.27
N LEU A 61 -5.40 0.66 3.66
CA LEU A 61 -5.78 -0.62 3.07
C LEU A 61 -6.75 -0.38 1.91
N VAL A 62 -6.31 -0.70 0.71
CA VAL A 62 -7.12 -0.54 -0.51
C VAL A 62 -7.51 -1.89 -1.07
N GLY A 63 -8.80 -2.11 -1.30
CA GLY A 63 -9.28 -3.32 -1.97
C GLY A 63 -10.79 -3.27 -2.18
N LYS A 64 -11.32 -4.20 -2.98
CA LYS A 64 -12.78 -4.32 -3.19
C LYS A 64 -13.52 -4.45 -1.85
N ARG A 65 -14.83 -4.17 -1.88
CA ARG A 65 -15.74 -4.49 -0.78
C ARG A 65 -15.64 -5.97 -0.42
N GLU A 66 -15.98 -6.30 0.82
CA GLU A 66 -16.04 -7.70 1.31
C GLU A 66 -14.70 -8.46 1.29
N THR A 67 -13.56 -7.74 1.27
CA THR A 67 -12.22 -8.36 1.36
C THR A 67 -11.71 -8.50 2.81
N GLY A 68 -12.53 -8.18 3.81
CA GLY A 68 -12.17 -8.28 5.24
C GLY A 68 -11.35 -7.12 5.81
N LYS A 69 -11.16 -6.02 5.06
CA LYS A 69 -10.35 -4.85 5.46
C LYS A 69 -10.80 -4.25 6.79
N THR A 70 -12.07 -3.85 6.88
CA THR A 70 -12.68 -3.21 8.05
C THR A 70 -12.57 -4.10 9.28
N THR A 71 -12.91 -5.38 9.16
CA THR A 71 -12.83 -6.33 10.29
C THR A 71 -11.40 -6.53 10.78
N ALA A 72 -10.41 -6.64 9.89
CA ALA A 72 -9.01 -6.77 10.29
C ALA A 72 -8.45 -5.47 10.90
N ALA A 73 -8.87 -4.30 10.38
CA ALA A 73 -8.52 -3.00 10.94
C ALA A 73 -9.16 -2.79 12.32
N ALA A 74 -10.42 -3.20 12.50
CA ALA A 74 -11.11 -3.20 13.79
C ALA A 74 -10.45 -4.17 14.78
N ALA A 75 -9.92 -5.31 14.33
CA ALA A 75 -9.10 -6.19 15.16
C ALA A 75 -7.79 -5.52 15.62
N ALA A 76 -7.17 -4.69 14.79
CA ALA A 76 -6.04 -3.86 15.22
C ALA A 76 -6.46 -2.76 16.20
N ALA A 77 -7.62 -2.11 15.98
CA ALA A 77 -8.19 -1.14 16.90
C ALA A 77 -8.54 -1.75 18.27
N SER A 78 -8.94 -3.02 18.30
CA SER A 78 -9.24 -3.79 19.54
C SER A 78 -8.10 -3.81 20.54
N ILE A 79 -6.86 -3.52 20.13
CA ILE A 79 -5.73 -3.36 21.05
C ILE A 79 -5.99 -2.21 22.04
N TRP A 80 -6.59 -1.11 21.57
CA TRP A 80 -6.75 0.13 22.33
C TRP A 80 -8.18 0.38 22.77
N ALA A 81 -9.16 0.03 21.94
CA ALA A 81 -10.55 0.41 22.12
C ALA A 81 -11.50 -0.62 21.50
N GLY A 82 -12.73 -0.64 21.96
CA GLY A 82 -13.81 -1.44 21.38
C GLY A 82 -15.17 -0.84 21.66
N ASP A 83 -16.08 -1.07 20.72
CA ASP A 83 -17.48 -0.70 20.82
C ASP A 83 -18.30 -1.79 20.12
N PRO A 84 -18.99 -2.67 20.86
CA PRO A 84 -19.74 -3.78 20.29
C PRO A 84 -20.89 -3.33 19.37
N GLU A 85 -21.37 -2.10 19.54
CA GLU A 85 -22.52 -1.54 18.81
C GLU A 85 -22.12 -0.93 17.46
N ARG A 86 -20.80 -0.81 17.18
CA ARG A 86 -20.28 -0.18 15.96
C ARG A 86 -19.52 -1.16 15.07
N ASP A 87 -19.73 -1.09 13.76
CA ASP A 87 -19.05 -1.92 12.76
C ASP A 87 -17.52 -1.75 12.75
N VAL A 88 -17.04 -0.54 13.08
CA VAL A 88 -15.61 -0.22 13.19
C VAL A 88 -15.00 -0.62 14.54
N GLY A 89 -15.81 -1.15 15.47
CA GLY A 89 -15.40 -1.43 16.84
C GLY A 89 -14.92 -0.16 17.53
N GLY A 90 -13.69 -0.18 18.07
CA GLY A 90 -13.06 0.99 18.68
C GLY A 90 -12.50 2.04 17.70
N GLY A 91 -12.72 1.84 16.39
CA GLY A 91 -12.33 2.79 15.35
C GLY A 91 -13.28 3.99 15.23
N GLU A 92 -13.04 4.77 14.18
CA GLU A 92 -13.84 5.91 13.74
C GLU A 92 -14.22 5.74 12.27
N ASP A 93 -15.10 6.58 11.79
CA ASP A 93 -15.48 6.67 10.37
C ASP A 93 -14.83 7.91 9.74
N TRP A 94 -14.71 7.95 8.42
CA TRP A 94 -14.29 9.16 7.69
C TRP A 94 -15.39 10.21 7.52
N ASP A 95 -16.61 9.92 7.95
CA ASP A 95 -17.72 10.87 8.03
C ASP A 95 -17.50 11.89 9.18
N LEU A 96 -16.58 12.83 8.95
CA LEU A 96 -16.28 13.89 9.92
C LEU A 96 -15.82 15.20 9.27
N THR A 97 -16.00 16.30 9.98
CA THR A 97 -15.42 17.59 9.61
C THR A 97 -13.94 17.69 10.01
N ILE A 98 -13.16 18.53 9.33
CA ILE A 98 -11.72 18.76 9.64
C ILE A 98 -11.51 19.25 11.09
N ASN A 99 -12.51 19.91 11.69
CA ASN A 99 -12.45 20.36 13.07
C ASN A 99 -12.69 19.19 14.04
N ALA A 100 -13.63 18.28 13.73
CA ALA A 100 -13.84 17.05 14.49
C ALA A 100 -12.60 16.15 14.48
N LEU A 101 -11.78 16.20 13.41
CA LEU A 101 -10.52 15.47 13.34
C LEU A 101 -9.55 15.82 14.48
N ASP A 102 -9.50 17.08 14.93
CA ASP A 102 -8.63 17.44 16.07
C ASP A 102 -9.06 16.76 17.36
N ILE A 103 -10.36 16.60 17.55
CA ILE A 103 -10.94 15.92 18.72
C ILE A 103 -10.60 14.43 18.64
N GLN A 104 -10.80 13.80 17.48
CA GLN A 104 -10.42 12.40 17.26
C GLN A 104 -8.92 12.16 17.45
N LYS A 105 -8.05 13.01 16.88
CA LYS A 105 -6.59 12.92 17.07
C LYS A 105 -6.19 12.98 18.54
N ARG A 106 -6.87 13.80 19.35
CA ARG A 106 -6.60 13.90 20.80
C ARG A 106 -7.06 12.66 21.54
N ALA A 107 -8.24 12.13 21.18
CA ALA A 107 -8.77 10.90 21.78
C ALA A 107 -7.88 9.68 21.49
N HIS A 108 -7.21 9.66 20.33
CA HIS A 108 -6.27 8.60 19.92
C HIS A 108 -4.80 9.02 20.04
N SER A 109 -4.48 9.94 20.96
CA SER A 109 -3.09 10.35 21.20
C SER A 109 -2.28 9.18 21.72
N ASP A 110 -1.08 9.01 21.16
CA ASP A 110 -0.14 7.95 21.43
C ASP A 110 -0.73 6.55 21.22
N SER A 111 -1.71 6.39 20.32
CA SER A 111 -2.33 5.10 19.97
C SER A 111 -2.55 4.95 18.44
N LEU A 112 -3.29 3.90 18.05
CA LEU A 112 -3.79 3.72 16.69
C LEU A 112 -5.11 4.51 16.51
N MET A 113 -5.17 5.35 15.50
CA MET A 113 -6.42 5.93 15.01
C MET A 113 -6.82 5.18 13.73
N PHE A 114 -7.88 4.37 13.81
CA PHE A 114 -8.47 3.69 12.66
C PHE A 114 -9.68 4.51 12.16
N ASN A 115 -9.65 4.96 10.90
CA ASN A 115 -10.79 5.60 10.25
C ASN A 115 -11.27 4.75 9.06
N ASP A 116 -12.50 4.22 9.14
CA ASP A 116 -13.07 3.35 8.12
C ASP A 116 -13.72 4.14 6.98
N GLU A 117 -13.67 3.54 5.79
CA GLU A 117 -14.27 3.96 4.53
C GLU A 117 -14.10 5.44 4.19
N ILE A 118 -12.93 5.78 3.66
CA ILE A 118 -12.60 7.15 3.19
C ILE A 118 -13.60 7.76 2.21
N ASN A 119 -14.42 6.94 1.56
CA ASN A 119 -15.47 7.41 0.65
C ASN A 119 -16.61 8.15 1.38
N LEU A 120 -16.71 8.01 2.70
CA LEU A 120 -17.64 8.74 3.56
C LEU A 120 -17.15 10.16 3.89
N ALA A 121 -15.90 10.51 3.55
CA ALA A 121 -15.39 11.84 3.80
C ALA A 121 -16.06 12.88 2.90
N GLY A 122 -16.50 13.97 3.51
CA GLY A 122 -17.10 15.11 2.83
C GLY A 122 -18.50 14.84 2.28
N THR A 123 -19.20 15.92 1.97
CA THR A 123 -20.59 15.93 1.48
C THR A 123 -20.70 15.92 -0.04
N SER A 124 -19.59 16.15 -0.74
CA SER A 124 -19.48 16.14 -2.19
C SER A 124 -18.09 15.65 -2.63
N SER A 125 -17.91 15.29 -3.91
CA SER A 125 -16.60 14.87 -4.40
C SER A 125 -15.52 15.95 -4.28
N ALA A 126 -15.88 17.24 -4.34
CA ALA A 126 -14.93 18.33 -4.17
C ALA A 126 -14.53 18.51 -2.69
N ASP A 127 -15.53 18.47 -1.80
CA ASP A 127 -15.35 18.55 -0.35
C ASP A 127 -14.53 17.35 0.19
N GLN A 128 -14.82 16.14 -0.31
CA GLN A 128 -14.05 14.93 0.00
C GLN A 128 -12.55 15.10 -0.28
N VAL A 129 -12.20 15.66 -1.44
CA VAL A 129 -10.80 15.92 -1.82
C VAL A 129 -10.15 16.85 -0.81
N GLU A 130 -10.84 17.91 -0.42
CA GLU A 130 -10.34 18.92 0.50
C GLU A 130 -10.16 18.36 1.93
N VAL A 131 -11.22 17.74 2.48
CA VAL A 131 -11.23 17.13 3.81
C VAL A 131 -10.09 16.13 3.92
N VAL A 132 -9.98 15.21 2.97
CA VAL A 132 -8.98 14.15 3.03
C VAL A 132 -7.56 14.70 2.83
N SER A 133 -7.35 15.62 1.88
CA SER A 133 -6.03 16.23 1.67
C SER A 133 -5.55 16.96 2.92
N LYS A 134 -6.39 17.81 3.50
CA LYS A 134 -6.08 18.55 4.73
C LYS A 134 -5.85 17.59 5.89
N SER A 135 -6.64 16.53 6.01
CA SER A 135 -6.49 15.51 7.07
C SER A 135 -5.14 14.81 7.00
N VAL A 136 -4.72 14.35 5.81
CA VAL A 136 -3.43 13.66 5.63
C VAL A 136 -2.25 14.56 5.99
N PHE A 137 -2.27 15.83 5.59
CA PHE A 137 -1.22 16.79 5.98
C PHE A 137 -1.23 17.04 7.49
N LYS A 138 -2.40 17.25 8.07
CA LYS A 138 -2.58 17.56 9.50
C LYS A 138 -2.22 16.40 10.42
N ILE A 139 -2.42 15.16 9.97
CA ILE A 139 -2.06 13.96 10.72
C ILE A 139 -0.54 13.73 10.64
N ALA A 140 0.09 14.00 9.48
CA ALA A 140 1.52 13.81 9.28
C ALA A 140 2.38 14.71 10.20
N SER A 141 1.87 15.88 10.59
CA SER A 141 2.54 16.76 11.54
C SER A 141 2.24 16.37 12.98
N THR A 142 3.27 16.35 13.82
CA THR A 142 3.14 16.15 15.27
C THR A 142 2.58 17.38 15.99
N GLY A 143 2.62 18.57 15.38
CA GLY A 143 2.07 19.79 15.99
C GLY A 143 0.53 19.79 16.01
N GLY A 144 -0.07 20.18 17.13
CA GLY A 144 -1.49 20.52 17.18
C GLY A 144 -1.77 21.93 16.65
N ARG A 145 -3.03 22.23 16.32
CA ARG A 145 -3.43 23.54 15.81
C ARG A 145 -3.30 24.61 16.90
N LYS A 146 -2.37 25.55 16.72
CA LYS A 146 -2.19 26.73 17.58
C LYS A 146 -3.33 27.73 17.33
N ARG A 147 -3.94 28.23 18.40
CA ARG A 147 -4.91 29.33 18.39
C ARG A 147 -4.29 30.58 19.01
N LEU A 148 -4.77 31.76 18.61
CA LEU A 148 -4.32 33.03 19.17
C LEU A 148 -4.56 33.11 20.69
N THR A 149 -5.62 32.43 21.16
CA THR A 149 -6.04 32.36 22.57
C THR A 149 -5.29 31.32 23.40
N ASP A 150 -4.39 30.53 22.81
CA ASP A 150 -3.71 29.46 23.55
C ASP A 150 -2.61 30.04 24.45
N ALA A 151 -2.88 30.08 25.77
CA ALA A 151 -1.92 30.52 26.78
C ALA A 151 -0.75 29.53 27.00
N LYS A 152 -0.84 28.30 26.49
CA LYS A 152 0.19 27.25 26.61
C LYS A 152 0.50 26.63 25.24
N PRO A 153 1.73 26.13 25.01
CA PRO A 153 2.08 25.41 23.79
C PRO A 153 1.16 24.21 23.58
N VAL A 154 0.64 24.04 22.37
CA VAL A 154 -0.20 22.88 22.02
C VAL A 154 0.67 21.62 22.04
N PRO A 155 0.31 20.58 22.81
CA PRO A 155 1.08 19.35 22.89
C PRO A 155 1.28 18.70 21.51
N ASN A 156 2.42 18.06 21.33
CA ASN A 156 2.64 17.23 20.15
C ASN A 156 1.70 16.01 20.18
N LEU A 157 0.86 15.87 19.16
CA LEU A 157 -0.01 14.73 18.94
C LEU A 157 0.69 13.69 18.08
N ARG A 158 1.04 12.57 18.71
CA ARG A 158 1.64 11.41 18.05
C ARG A 158 0.58 10.33 17.90
N LEU A 159 0.46 9.74 16.72
CA LEU A 159 -0.44 8.60 16.49
C LEU A 159 -0.05 7.87 15.22
N ALA A 160 -0.51 6.63 15.09
CA ALA A 160 -0.47 5.89 13.84
C ALA A 160 -1.87 5.92 13.21
N LEU A 161 -1.99 6.38 11.96
CA LEU A 161 -3.26 6.34 11.24
C LEU A 161 -3.37 5.04 10.43
N LEU A 162 -4.50 4.36 10.55
CA LEU A 162 -4.94 3.31 9.64
C LEU A 162 -6.24 3.74 8.97
N SER A 163 -6.31 3.59 7.66
CA SER A 163 -7.50 3.90 6.87
C SER A 163 -7.84 2.76 5.92
N THR A 164 -9.09 2.66 5.53
CA THR A 164 -9.61 1.68 4.56
C THR A 164 -10.32 2.40 3.42
N SER A 165 -10.20 1.84 2.22
CA SER A 165 -10.86 2.38 1.03
C SER A 165 -11.02 1.35 -0.08
N ASN A 166 -11.92 1.67 -1.02
CA ASN A 166 -12.12 0.87 -2.24
C ASN A 166 -11.15 1.27 -3.36
N VAL A 167 -10.74 2.54 -3.39
CA VAL A 167 -9.79 3.10 -4.35
C VAL A 167 -8.71 3.87 -3.61
N PRO A 168 -7.45 3.84 -4.08
CA PRO A 168 -6.37 4.53 -3.39
C PRO A 168 -6.65 6.01 -3.22
N LEU A 169 -6.27 6.58 -2.08
CA LEU A 169 -6.38 8.00 -1.79
C LEU A 169 -5.89 8.90 -2.95
N ARG A 170 -4.75 8.55 -3.54
CA ARG A 170 -4.17 9.31 -4.67
C ARG A 170 -5.07 9.42 -5.91
N ARG A 171 -6.10 8.57 -6.03
CA ARG A 171 -7.12 8.65 -7.09
C ARG A 171 -8.30 9.51 -6.67
N LEU A 172 -8.57 9.60 -5.36
CA LEU A 172 -9.60 10.46 -4.81
C LEU A 172 -9.17 11.92 -4.89
N VAL A 173 -7.93 12.21 -4.48
CA VAL A 173 -7.39 13.57 -4.54
C VAL A 173 -7.04 13.96 -5.98
N LYS A 174 -7.83 14.84 -6.60
CA LYS A 174 -7.55 15.45 -7.93
C LYS A 174 -6.37 16.46 -7.90
N ALA A 175 -5.33 16.19 -7.12
CA ALA A 175 -4.11 16.99 -7.12
C ALA A 175 -3.21 16.60 -8.30
N LYS A 176 -2.51 17.58 -8.89
CA LYS A 176 -1.51 17.35 -9.94
C LYS A 176 -0.10 17.62 -9.41
N GLY A 177 0.91 17.02 -10.05
CA GLY A 177 2.32 17.34 -9.82
C GLY A 177 2.81 17.06 -8.39
N ALA A 178 3.58 18.01 -7.84
CA ALA A 178 4.30 17.86 -6.58
C ALA A 178 3.38 17.61 -5.36
N VAL A 179 2.17 18.18 -5.34
CA VAL A 179 1.21 18.01 -4.24
C VAL A 179 0.73 16.56 -4.14
N LEU A 180 0.44 15.93 -5.27
CA LEU A 180 0.04 14.52 -5.30
C LEU A 180 1.20 13.60 -4.87
N GLY A 181 2.43 13.91 -5.29
CA GLY A 181 3.64 13.21 -4.83
C GLY A 181 3.86 13.37 -3.32
N ALA A 182 3.62 14.56 -2.78
CA ALA A 182 3.72 14.86 -1.35
C ALA A 182 2.69 14.09 -0.52
N LEU A 183 1.44 13.97 -0.99
CA LEU A 183 0.40 13.16 -0.33
C LEU A 183 0.68 11.65 -0.45
N ALA A 184 0.97 11.18 -1.66
CA ALA A 184 1.24 9.77 -1.93
C ALA A 184 2.51 9.25 -1.22
N SER A 185 3.47 10.14 -0.93
CA SER A 185 4.63 9.77 -0.12
C SER A 185 4.32 9.66 1.36
N ARG A 186 3.25 10.29 1.87
CA ARG A 186 2.88 10.34 3.31
C ARG A 186 2.04 9.15 3.74
N MET A 187 1.14 8.70 2.87
CA MET A 187 0.25 7.58 3.15
C MET A 187 0.70 6.34 2.36
N ILE A 188 1.02 5.28 3.09
CA ILE A 188 1.44 4.01 2.52
C ILE A 188 0.20 3.24 2.08
N THR A 189 0.02 3.09 0.77
CA THR A 189 -1.08 2.31 0.21
C THR A 189 -0.72 0.82 0.12
N ILE A 190 -1.29 0.02 1.02
CA ILE A 190 -1.25 -1.44 0.96
C ILE A 190 -2.46 -1.93 0.16
N ARG A 191 -2.23 -2.67 -0.93
CA ARG A 191 -3.30 -3.21 -1.76
C ARG A 191 -3.64 -4.63 -1.38
N ILE A 192 -4.92 -4.88 -1.14
CA ILE A 192 -5.52 -6.21 -1.13
C ILE A 192 -5.94 -6.52 -2.58
N GLY A 193 -5.14 -7.36 -3.23
CA GLY A 193 -5.32 -7.72 -4.64
C GLY A 193 -6.67 -8.36 -4.91
N LYS A 194 -7.25 -8.10 -6.09
CA LYS A 194 -8.51 -8.72 -6.54
C LYS A 194 -8.35 -10.22 -6.81
N ASP A 195 -7.11 -10.63 -7.04
CA ASP A 195 -6.61 -11.98 -7.30
C ASP A 195 -6.42 -12.81 -6.03
N ARG A 196 -6.60 -12.21 -4.83
CA ARG A 196 -6.51 -12.94 -3.57
C ARG A 196 -7.84 -13.66 -3.26
N PRO A 197 -7.86 -15.01 -3.23
CA PRO A 197 -9.10 -15.77 -3.06
C PRO A 197 -9.76 -15.56 -1.69
N TYR A 198 -8.99 -15.18 -0.67
CA TYR A 198 -9.46 -15.03 0.72
C TYR A 198 -9.35 -13.58 1.22
N GLY A 199 -9.29 -12.61 0.30
CA GLY A 199 -9.18 -11.20 0.64
C GLY A 199 -7.92 -10.90 1.46
N ILE A 200 -8.10 -10.40 2.68
CA ILE A 200 -7.00 -10.03 3.58
C ILE A 200 -6.27 -11.22 4.19
N LEU A 201 -6.87 -12.41 4.20
CA LEU A 201 -6.24 -13.64 4.67
C LEU A 201 -5.36 -14.23 3.56
N ASP A 202 -4.20 -14.77 3.91
CA ASP A 202 -3.35 -15.53 2.98
C ASP A 202 -3.92 -16.92 2.72
N ARG A 203 -4.54 -17.52 3.74
CA ARG A 203 -5.22 -18.81 3.68
C ARG A 203 -6.44 -18.82 4.60
N VAL A 204 -7.38 -19.74 4.34
CA VAL A 204 -8.40 -20.10 5.32
C VAL A 204 -7.70 -20.72 6.54
N PRO A 205 -7.91 -20.22 7.76
CA PRO A 205 -7.29 -20.83 8.93
C PRO A 205 -7.93 -22.17 9.25
N ASP A 206 -7.10 -23.14 9.68
CA ASP A 206 -7.45 -24.56 9.81
C ASP A 206 -8.68 -24.85 10.69
N SER A 207 -8.99 -23.96 11.64
CA SER A 207 -10.15 -24.07 12.54
C SER A 207 -11.47 -23.60 11.91
N PHE A 208 -11.50 -23.20 10.65
CA PHE A 208 -12.68 -22.65 9.96
C PHE A 208 -12.87 -23.31 8.60
N ALA A 209 -14.14 -23.52 8.22
CA ALA A 209 -14.46 -24.11 6.92
C ALA A 209 -14.14 -23.17 5.74
N ASP A 210 -14.26 -21.85 5.96
CA ASP A 210 -14.01 -20.85 4.93
C ASP A 210 -13.54 -19.50 5.53
N ALA A 211 -13.11 -18.59 4.67
CA ALA A 211 -12.63 -17.26 5.07
C ALA A 211 -13.73 -16.39 5.70
N ARG A 212 -15.00 -16.56 5.31
CA ARG A 212 -16.12 -15.78 5.85
C ARG A 212 -16.35 -16.13 7.31
N GLN A 213 -16.36 -17.41 7.66
CA GLN A 213 -16.49 -17.88 9.04
C GLN A 213 -15.33 -17.40 9.91
N ALA A 214 -14.10 -17.42 9.39
CA ALA A 214 -12.94 -16.88 10.10
C ALA A 214 -13.10 -15.37 10.39
N MET A 215 -13.58 -14.57 9.42
CA MET A 215 -13.82 -13.14 9.62
C MET A 215 -15.01 -12.86 10.56
N GLN A 216 -16.08 -13.66 10.50
CA GLN A 216 -17.22 -13.57 11.42
C GLN A 216 -16.79 -13.89 12.86
N HIS A 217 -15.98 -14.93 13.04
CA HIS A 217 -15.38 -15.24 14.34
C HIS A 217 -14.53 -14.07 14.83
N LEU A 218 -13.63 -13.54 14.00
CA LEU A 218 -12.81 -12.38 14.37
C LEU A 218 -13.66 -11.20 14.81
N ARG A 219 -14.77 -10.93 14.11
CA ARG A 219 -15.74 -9.88 14.46
C ARG A 219 -16.38 -10.14 15.82
N ALA A 220 -16.84 -11.35 16.10
CA ALA A 220 -17.43 -11.71 17.39
C ALA A 220 -16.43 -11.57 18.55
N VAL A 221 -15.15 -11.87 18.31
CA VAL A 221 -14.12 -11.74 19.35
C VAL A 221 -13.88 -10.28 19.70
N ILE A 222 -13.73 -9.38 18.72
CA ILE A 222 -13.43 -7.97 18.97
C ILE A 222 -14.57 -7.21 19.65
N ASN A 223 -15.79 -7.76 19.65
CA ASN A 223 -16.94 -7.23 20.41
C ASN A 223 -16.89 -7.61 21.90
N SER A 224 -16.02 -8.53 22.31
CA SER A 224 -15.92 -9.00 23.69
C SER A 224 -14.52 -8.96 24.29
N GLN A 225 -13.48 -8.83 23.46
CA GLN A 225 -12.08 -8.78 23.88
C GLN A 225 -11.43 -7.56 23.23
N TYR A 226 -11.19 -6.50 24.02
CA TYR A 226 -10.54 -5.28 23.53
C TYR A 226 -9.93 -4.46 24.68
N GLY A 227 -9.02 -3.55 24.35
CA GLY A 227 -8.32 -2.64 25.27
C GLY A 227 -7.24 -3.29 26.15
N THR A 228 -7.30 -4.60 26.38
CA THR A 228 -6.40 -5.32 27.30
C THR A 228 -4.97 -5.41 26.79
N ALA A 229 -4.77 -5.58 25.48
CA ALA A 229 -3.45 -5.64 24.86
C ALA A 229 -2.73 -4.28 24.91
N GLY A 230 -3.44 -3.19 24.63
CA GLY A 230 -2.92 -1.83 24.73
C GLY A 230 -2.58 -1.45 26.17
N GLN A 231 -3.48 -1.76 27.12
CA GLN A 231 -3.23 -1.55 28.54
C GLN A 231 -1.95 -2.28 29.02
N SER A 232 -1.79 -3.55 28.63
CA SER A 232 -0.59 -4.35 28.96
C SER A 232 0.68 -3.76 28.33
N PHE A 233 0.59 -3.27 27.09
CA PHE A 233 1.70 -2.62 26.40
C PHE A 233 2.14 -1.34 27.11
N ILE A 234 1.20 -0.48 27.49
CA ILE A 234 1.49 0.77 28.19
C ILE A 234 2.08 0.50 29.57
N ALA A 235 1.53 -0.44 30.34
CA ALA A 235 2.07 -0.80 31.64
C ALA A 235 3.55 -1.20 31.55
N ARG A 236 3.90 -1.98 30.51
CA ARG A 236 5.29 -2.37 30.27
C ARG A 236 6.15 -1.22 29.76
N LEU A 237 5.65 -0.41 28.84
CA LEU A 237 6.35 0.76 28.30
C LEU A 237 6.69 1.79 29.39
N VAL A 238 5.76 2.05 30.31
CA VAL A 238 5.97 2.95 31.47
C VAL A 238 7.10 2.41 32.35
N LYS A 239 7.11 1.11 32.64
CA LYS A 239 8.18 0.47 33.42
C LYS A 239 9.55 0.58 32.75
N GLU A 240 9.63 0.30 31.45
CA GLU A 240 10.90 0.41 30.68
C GLU A 240 11.41 1.84 30.61
N ARG A 241 10.49 2.81 30.41
CA ARG A 241 10.82 4.24 30.44
C ARG A 241 11.37 4.67 31.80
N ALA A 242 10.71 4.27 32.88
CA ALA A 242 11.11 4.62 34.24
C ALA A 242 12.48 4.03 34.61
N ALA A 243 12.83 2.86 34.07
CA ALA A 243 14.13 2.24 34.28
C ALA A 243 15.26 2.99 33.55
N ASP A 244 15.14 3.20 32.24
CA ASP A 244 16.08 4.02 31.45
C ASP A 244 15.45 4.42 30.11
N GLU A 245 14.94 5.66 30.03
CA GLU A 245 14.34 6.22 28.81
C GLU A 245 15.33 6.25 27.62
N ARG A 246 16.63 6.47 27.88
CA ARG A 246 17.65 6.48 26.81
C ARG A 246 17.91 5.05 26.31
N ALA A 247 17.95 4.05 27.18
CA ALA A 247 18.06 2.65 26.77
C ALA A 247 16.84 2.19 25.97
N LEU A 248 15.63 2.61 26.36
CA LEU A 248 14.41 2.34 25.59
C LEU A 248 14.52 2.90 24.17
N GLY A 249 14.94 4.17 24.02
CA GLY A 249 15.17 4.79 22.71
C GLY A 249 16.22 4.04 21.87
N ARG A 250 17.35 3.65 22.48
CA ARG A 250 18.39 2.83 21.81
C ARG A 250 17.86 1.46 21.38
N SER A 251 17.03 0.83 22.21
CA SER A 251 16.40 -0.47 21.92
C SER A 251 15.47 -0.38 20.71
N ILE A 252 14.65 0.67 20.64
CA ILE A 252 13.77 0.94 19.49
C ILE A 252 14.60 1.14 18.22
N GLN A 253 15.59 2.04 18.26
CA GLN A 253 16.48 2.30 17.11
C GLN A 253 17.20 1.03 16.64
N LYS A 254 17.72 0.20 17.56
CA LYS A 254 18.39 -1.06 17.23
C LYS A 254 17.47 -2.01 16.47
N ARG A 255 16.19 -2.12 16.87
CA ARG A 255 15.21 -2.96 16.18
C ARG A 255 14.84 -2.42 14.82
N MET A 256 14.68 -1.10 14.69
CA MET A 256 14.48 -0.44 13.40
C MET A 256 15.65 -0.72 12.45
N ASN A 257 16.89 -0.51 12.90
CA ASN A 257 18.09 -0.75 12.10
C ASN A 257 18.23 -2.21 11.66
N ARG A 258 17.84 -3.16 12.51
CA ARG A 258 17.81 -4.58 12.13
C ARG A 258 16.88 -4.80 10.94
N PHE A 259 15.67 -4.24 10.95
CA PHE A 259 14.76 -4.37 9.81
C PHE A 259 15.29 -3.67 8.56
N LEU A 260 15.84 -2.46 8.70
CA LEU A 260 16.38 -1.70 7.57
C LEU A 260 17.56 -2.41 6.90
N LYS A 261 18.38 -3.15 7.65
CA LYS A 261 19.45 -3.99 7.10
C LYS A 261 18.93 -5.11 6.20
N GLU A 262 17.81 -5.73 6.58
CA GLU A 262 17.15 -6.77 5.76
C GLU A 262 16.52 -6.15 4.50
N VAL A 263 15.94 -4.95 4.64
CA VAL A 263 15.39 -4.19 3.50
C VAL A 263 16.46 -3.83 2.50
N GLU A 264 17.64 -3.39 2.93
CA GLU A 264 18.76 -3.02 2.06
C GLU A 264 19.15 -4.15 1.10
N GLN A 265 19.07 -5.41 1.55
CA GLN A 265 19.39 -6.59 0.74
C GLN A 265 18.36 -6.86 -0.37
N ILE A 266 17.12 -6.38 -0.21
CA ILE A 266 16.01 -6.60 -1.16
C ILE A 266 15.50 -5.29 -1.77
N ARG A 267 16.20 -4.17 -1.51
CA ARG A 267 15.79 -2.83 -1.92
C ARG A 267 15.92 -2.72 -3.43
N SER A 268 14.83 -2.31 -4.09
CA SER A 268 14.89 -1.84 -5.48
C SER A 268 15.22 -0.34 -5.50
N SER A 269 15.76 0.17 -6.61
CA SER A 269 16.21 1.58 -6.76
C SER A 269 15.12 2.66 -6.56
N HIS A 270 13.87 2.28 -6.30
CA HIS A 270 12.71 3.18 -6.23
C HIS A 270 11.93 3.10 -4.91
N SER A 271 12.52 2.63 -3.81
CA SER A 271 11.84 2.59 -2.51
C SER A 271 11.76 3.98 -1.84
N SER A 272 10.64 4.26 -1.16
CA SER A 272 10.49 5.50 -0.39
C SER A 272 11.03 5.33 1.02
N ILE A 273 11.91 6.23 1.47
CA ILE A 273 12.43 6.29 2.84
C ILE A 273 11.29 6.28 3.88
N ARG A 274 10.15 6.94 3.59
CA ARG A 274 9.00 6.95 4.52
C ARG A 274 8.34 5.57 4.65
N ILE A 275 8.30 4.80 3.56
CA ILE A 275 7.84 3.40 3.61
C ILE A 275 8.76 2.60 4.52
N GLU A 276 10.06 2.68 4.29
CA GLU A 276 11.06 1.95 5.06
C GLU A 276 11.00 2.30 6.55
N ASN A 277 10.94 3.59 6.88
CA ASN A 277 10.84 4.07 8.25
C ASN A 277 9.56 3.62 8.95
N THR A 278 8.43 3.64 8.25
CA THR A 278 7.14 3.18 8.81
C THR A 278 7.18 1.68 9.10
N LEU A 279 7.70 0.88 8.17
CA LEU A 279 7.83 -0.56 8.39
C LEU A 279 8.87 -0.88 9.47
N ALA A 280 9.96 -0.10 9.56
CA ALA A 280 10.98 -0.27 10.60
C ALA A 280 10.43 0.00 12.01
N VAL A 281 9.69 1.10 12.22
CA VAL A 281 9.07 1.38 13.52
C VAL A 281 7.96 0.36 13.84
N THR A 282 7.23 -0.11 12.83
CA THR A 282 6.24 -1.19 12.97
C THR A 282 6.90 -2.50 13.42
N TYR A 283 8.06 -2.84 12.84
CA TYR A 283 8.84 -3.98 13.26
C TYR A 283 9.33 -3.83 14.71
N ALA A 284 9.84 -2.66 15.10
CA ALA A 284 10.24 -2.39 16.47
C ALA A 284 9.06 -2.57 17.46
N ALA A 285 7.89 -2.02 17.11
CA ALA A 285 6.66 -2.13 17.91
C ALA A 285 6.21 -3.58 18.09
N GLY A 286 6.08 -4.33 17.00
CA GLY A 286 5.73 -5.75 17.06
C GLY A 286 6.74 -6.59 17.82
N ARG A 287 8.05 -6.30 17.67
CA ARG A 287 9.10 -6.98 18.42
C ARG A 287 9.02 -6.71 19.93
N LEU A 288 8.77 -5.47 20.35
CA LEU A 288 8.57 -5.15 21.78
C LEU A 288 7.31 -5.82 22.31
N ALA A 289 6.19 -5.73 21.61
CA ALA A 289 4.95 -6.40 22.00
C ALA A 289 5.14 -7.91 22.16
N ARG A 290 5.94 -8.54 21.30
CA ARG A 290 6.30 -9.97 21.42
C ARG A 290 7.24 -10.25 22.58
N ASP A 291 8.29 -9.46 22.74
CA ASP A 291 9.25 -9.65 23.83
C ASP A 291 8.58 -9.42 25.21
N TRP A 292 7.49 -8.65 25.25
CA TRP A 292 6.65 -8.41 26.43
C TRP A 292 5.47 -9.38 26.58
N GLY A 293 5.37 -10.41 25.74
CA GLY A 293 4.35 -11.46 25.86
C GLY A 293 2.94 -11.06 25.40
N ILE A 294 2.77 -9.91 24.75
CA ILE A 294 1.47 -9.40 24.26
C ILE A 294 1.12 -10.01 22.90
N LEU A 295 2.10 -10.10 22.00
CA LEU A 295 1.97 -10.85 20.74
C LEU A 295 2.62 -12.23 20.88
N PRO A 296 1.83 -13.32 20.88
CA PRO A 296 2.36 -14.68 21.02
C PRO A 296 3.43 -15.03 19.98
N ARG A 297 4.44 -15.79 20.41
CA ARG A 297 5.47 -16.34 19.51
C ARG A 297 4.89 -17.35 18.52
N THR A 298 3.83 -18.05 18.92
CA THR A 298 3.10 -19.03 18.12
C THR A 298 2.37 -18.44 16.93
N TRP A 299 2.22 -17.11 16.82
CA TRP A 299 1.54 -16.47 15.68
C TRP A 299 2.43 -16.31 14.42
N GLY A 300 3.57 -17.00 14.37
CA GLY A 300 4.51 -16.93 13.25
C GLY A 300 5.54 -15.81 13.38
N SER A 301 6.45 -15.70 12.41
CA SER A 301 7.58 -14.76 12.46
C SER A 301 7.21 -13.36 11.98
N LEU A 302 7.60 -12.32 12.72
CA LEU A 302 7.26 -10.93 12.41
C LEU A 302 8.07 -10.35 11.24
N LEU A 303 9.32 -10.78 11.06
CA LEU A 303 10.20 -10.24 10.03
C LEU A 303 9.72 -10.62 8.61
N PRO A 304 9.41 -11.90 8.30
CA PRO A 304 8.87 -12.27 7.00
C PRO A 304 7.58 -11.53 6.64
N VAL A 305 6.67 -11.32 7.60
CA VAL A 305 5.44 -10.55 7.41
C VAL A 305 5.75 -9.15 6.88
N LEU A 306 6.66 -8.42 7.54
CA LEU A 306 7.02 -7.06 7.16
C LEU A 306 7.81 -7.01 5.84
N LEU A 307 8.67 -7.99 5.56
CA LEU A 307 9.37 -8.09 4.27
C LEU A 307 8.39 -8.39 3.11
N GLN A 308 7.36 -9.19 3.35
CA GLN A 308 6.30 -9.44 2.36
C GLN A 308 5.47 -8.18 2.10
N ILE A 309 5.11 -7.42 3.13
CA ILE A 309 4.47 -6.11 2.97
C ILE A 309 5.40 -5.17 2.17
N TYR A 310 6.68 -5.08 2.53
CA TYR A 310 7.65 -4.25 1.80
C TYR A 310 7.72 -4.60 0.31
N ARG A 311 7.80 -5.89 -0.03
CA ARG A 311 7.80 -6.37 -1.43
C ARG A 311 6.51 -6.00 -2.15
N SER A 312 5.35 -6.10 -1.49
CA SER A 312 4.07 -5.72 -2.08
C SER A 312 3.94 -4.21 -2.36
N LEU A 313 4.70 -3.39 -1.64
CA LEU A 313 4.75 -1.93 -1.78
C LEU A 313 5.76 -1.47 -2.83
N GLN A 314 6.73 -2.33 -3.20
CA GLN A 314 7.58 -2.05 -4.33
C GLN A 314 6.69 -1.95 -5.57
N LYS A 315 6.90 -0.90 -6.37
CA LYS A 315 6.28 -0.86 -7.70
C LYS A 315 6.76 -2.11 -8.42
N LYS A 316 5.83 -3.01 -8.77
CA LYS A 316 6.10 -3.92 -9.89
C LYS A 316 6.58 -3.00 -11.02
N PRO A 317 7.73 -3.27 -11.67
CA PRO A 317 8.12 -2.51 -12.84
C PRO A 317 6.90 -2.46 -13.74
N VAL A 318 6.39 -1.26 -14.03
CA VAL A 318 5.45 -1.12 -15.14
C VAL A 318 6.30 -1.57 -16.32
N ALA A 319 5.95 -2.70 -16.94
CA ALA A 319 6.68 -3.23 -18.08
C ALA A 319 6.93 -2.04 -19.01
N SER A 320 8.20 -1.72 -19.24
CA SER A 320 8.53 -0.57 -20.07
C SER A 320 7.86 -0.75 -21.44
N PRO A 321 7.65 0.32 -22.21
CA PRO A 321 7.18 0.19 -23.59
C PRO A 321 7.95 -0.88 -24.38
N LEU A 322 9.25 -1.05 -24.10
CA LEU A 322 10.06 -2.12 -24.70
C LEU A 322 9.76 -3.50 -24.13
N ASP A 323 9.57 -3.65 -22.81
CA ASP A 323 9.26 -4.94 -22.19
C ASP A 323 7.91 -5.49 -22.66
N ARG A 324 6.92 -4.60 -22.87
CA ARG A 324 5.63 -4.97 -23.46
C ARG A 324 5.78 -5.51 -24.88
N VAL A 325 6.68 -4.91 -25.66
CA VAL A 325 6.99 -5.38 -27.03
C VAL A 325 7.79 -6.68 -27.00
N ARG A 326 8.73 -6.84 -26.06
CA ARG A 326 9.46 -8.11 -25.87
C ARG A 326 8.53 -9.24 -25.48
N GLN A 327 7.58 -8.98 -24.59
CA GLN A 327 6.55 -9.95 -24.22
C GLN A 327 5.70 -10.35 -25.43
N TYR A 328 5.32 -9.39 -26.28
CA TYR A 328 4.63 -9.70 -27.54
C TYR A 328 5.46 -10.63 -28.43
N VAL A 329 6.77 -10.38 -28.56
CA VAL A 329 7.69 -11.24 -29.32
C VAL A 329 7.79 -12.64 -28.74
N GLU A 330 7.81 -12.77 -27.42
CA GLU A 330 7.83 -14.07 -26.74
C GLU A 330 6.52 -14.84 -26.97
N THR A 331 5.37 -14.20 -26.78
CA THR A 331 4.04 -14.81 -26.99
C THR A 331 3.84 -15.26 -28.44
N HIS A 332 4.32 -14.49 -29.42
CA HIS A 332 4.11 -14.76 -30.84
C HIS A 332 5.32 -15.38 -31.53
N ARG A 333 6.31 -15.87 -30.78
CA ARG A 333 7.63 -16.29 -31.31
C ARG A 333 7.53 -17.22 -32.53
N GLU A 334 6.64 -18.21 -32.48
CA GLU A 334 6.47 -19.20 -33.55
C GLU A 334 5.74 -18.64 -34.79
N GLN A 335 5.01 -17.54 -34.64
CA GLN A 335 4.23 -16.89 -35.70
C GLN A 335 4.98 -15.72 -36.36
N LEU A 336 6.12 -15.29 -35.79
CA LEU A 336 6.94 -14.21 -36.32
C LEU A 336 7.79 -14.71 -37.50
N VAL A 337 7.69 -14.01 -38.64
CA VAL A 337 8.41 -14.36 -39.87
C VAL A 337 9.75 -13.64 -39.92
N LYS A 338 10.85 -14.37 -40.11
CA LYS A 338 12.16 -13.76 -40.36
C LYS A 338 12.22 -13.25 -41.79
N VAL A 339 12.45 -11.94 -41.98
CA VAL A 339 12.44 -11.29 -43.29
C VAL A 339 13.49 -11.89 -44.22
N GLU A 340 14.66 -12.26 -43.68
CA GLU A 340 15.78 -12.86 -44.42
C GLU A 340 15.47 -14.26 -44.95
N SER A 341 14.46 -14.93 -44.38
CA SER A 341 14.03 -16.27 -44.82
C SER A 341 12.89 -16.23 -45.85
N MET A 342 12.41 -15.04 -46.23
CA MET A 342 11.29 -14.90 -47.16
C MET A 342 11.76 -15.10 -48.61
N ALA A 343 11.18 -16.08 -49.31
CA ALA A 343 11.46 -16.32 -50.72
C ALA A 343 10.80 -15.29 -51.67
N LYS A 344 9.63 -14.79 -51.29
CA LYS A 344 8.88 -13.77 -52.04
C LYS A 344 8.03 -12.89 -51.13
N PRO A 345 7.71 -11.65 -51.53
CA PRO A 345 6.79 -10.79 -50.78
C PRO A 345 5.42 -11.45 -50.60
N TYR A 346 4.76 -11.15 -49.48
CA TYR A 346 3.40 -11.58 -49.19
C TYR A 346 2.37 -10.76 -49.97
N THR A 347 1.21 -11.37 -50.20
CA THR A 347 0.01 -10.65 -50.63
C THR A 347 -0.52 -9.78 -49.48
N ALA A 348 -1.26 -8.71 -49.79
CA ALA A 348 -1.80 -7.81 -48.76
C ALA A 348 -2.62 -8.53 -47.67
N PRO A 349 -3.54 -9.48 -47.99
CA PRO A 349 -4.29 -10.21 -46.95
C PRO A 349 -3.40 -11.07 -46.03
N LYS A 350 -2.37 -11.72 -46.61
CA LYS A 350 -1.42 -12.51 -45.82
C LYS A 350 -0.55 -11.62 -44.94
N PHE A 351 -0.10 -10.48 -45.46
CA PHE A 351 0.65 -9.49 -44.69
C PHE A 351 -0.16 -8.97 -43.50
N GLU A 352 -1.42 -8.57 -43.70
CA GLU A 352 -2.26 -8.00 -42.64
C GLU A 352 -2.62 -8.99 -41.52
N SER A 353 -2.66 -10.28 -41.82
CA SER A 353 -2.94 -11.36 -40.86
C SER A 353 -1.70 -11.97 -40.21
N THR A 354 -0.49 -11.57 -40.62
CA THR A 354 0.75 -12.09 -40.05
C THR A 354 1.09 -11.34 -38.75
N ALA A 355 1.32 -12.08 -37.66
CA ALA A 355 1.62 -11.52 -36.33
C ALA A 355 2.78 -10.51 -36.35
N GLY A 356 3.80 -10.74 -37.19
CA GLY A 356 4.82 -9.73 -37.42
C GLY A 356 6.04 -10.31 -38.10
N PHE A 357 6.99 -9.42 -38.37
CA PHE A 357 8.21 -9.72 -39.07
C PHE A 357 9.42 -9.31 -38.25
N LEU A 358 10.43 -10.17 -38.17
CA LEU A 358 11.73 -9.87 -37.58
C LEU A 358 12.74 -9.64 -38.70
N ARG A 359 13.37 -8.47 -38.69
CA ARG A 359 14.44 -8.11 -39.63
C ARG A 359 15.75 -7.94 -38.88
N CYS A 360 16.81 -8.60 -39.31
CA CYS A 360 18.14 -8.42 -38.76
C CYS A 360 18.70 -7.04 -39.14
N VAL A 361 19.27 -6.33 -38.17
CA VAL A 361 19.93 -5.03 -38.38
C VAL A 361 21.22 -4.96 -37.55
N SER A 362 22.09 -4.00 -37.84
CA SER A 362 23.29 -3.79 -37.01
C SER A 362 22.89 -3.50 -35.56
N GLY A 363 23.35 -4.33 -34.63
CA GLY A 363 23.07 -4.21 -33.19
C GLY A 363 21.78 -4.87 -32.69
N GLY A 364 21.11 -5.72 -33.48
CA GLY A 364 19.98 -6.53 -33.02
C GLY A 364 18.94 -6.83 -34.10
N TYR A 365 17.67 -6.74 -33.74
CA TYR A 365 16.55 -7.00 -34.64
C TYR A 365 15.57 -5.83 -34.67
N GLU A 366 14.88 -5.65 -35.79
CA GLU A 366 13.69 -4.81 -35.89
C GLU A 366 12.46 -5.71 -35.94
N LEU A 367 11.50 -5.45 -35.04
CA LEU A 367 10.15 -5.99 -35.11
C LEU A 367 9.30 -5.04 -35.96
N LEU A 368 8.68 -5.59 -37.00
CA LEU A 368 7.72 -4.90 -37.85
C LEU A 368 6.35 -5.57 -37.71
N VAL A 369 5.37 -4.87 -37.16
CA VAL A 369 4.01 -5.38 -36.96
C VAL A 369 3.03 -4.60 -37.84
N PRO A 370 2.16 -5.25 -38.63
CA PRO A 370 1.09 -4.58 -39.37
C PRO A 370 0.29 -3.63 -38.46
N THR A 371 -0.03 -2.43 -38.95
CA THR A 371 -0.61 -1.38 -38.11
C THR A 371 -1.93 -1.78 -37.44
N LYS A 372 -2.76 -2.57 -38.11
CA LYS A 372 -4.06 -3.03 -37.58
C LYS A 372 -3.86 -3.93 -36.36
N LEU A 373 -3.09 -5.00 -36.51
CA LEU A 373 -2.76 -5.93 -35.42
C LEU A 373 -2.07 -5.24 -34.25
N PHE A 374 -1.14 -4.32 -34.53
CA PHE A 374 -0.45 -3.59 -33.47
C PHE A 374 -1.40 -2.68 -32.67
N GLN A 375 -2.41 -2.09 -33.31
CA GLN A 375 -3.40 -1.23 -32.64
C GLN A 375 -4.38 -2.05 -31.81
N GLU A 376 -4.72 -3.25 -32.27
CA GLU A 376 -5.55 -4.22 -31.53
C GLU A 376 -4.83 -4.73 -30.28
N GLU A 377 -3.55 -5.10 -30.42
CA GLU A 377 -2.72 -5.60 -29.32
C GLU A 377 -2.34 -4.49 -28.32
N PHE A 378 -2.08 -3.29 -28.83
CA PHE A 378 -1.69 -2.13 -28.02
C PHE A 378 -2.69 -0.99 -28.19
N PRO A 379 -3.80 -0.96 -27.43
CA PRO A 379 -4.79 0.11 -27.50
C PRO A 379 -4.19 1.51 -27.25
N ASP A 380 -3.12 1.59 -26.45
CA ASP A 380 -2.33 2.81 -26.18
C ASP A 380 -1.12 3.00 -27.11
N HIS A 381 -1.12 2.38 -28.30
CA HIS A 381 -0.02 2.36 -29.27
C HIS A 381 0.63 3.74 -29.53
N ARG A 382 -0.14 4.84 -29.52
CA ARG A 382 0.41 6.19 -29.74
C ARG A 382 1.40 6.57 -28.64
N LEU A 383 1.02 6.38 -27.37
CA LEU A 383 1.87 6.69 -26.21
C LEU A 383 3.07 5.74 -26.16
N LEU A 384 2.83 4.46 -26.42
CA LEU A 384 3.87 3.43 -26.47
C LEU A 384 4.93 3.78 -27.54
N MET A 385 4.51 4.10 -28.76
CA MET A 385 5.42 4.44 -29.86
C MET A 385 6.13 5.79 -29.67
N GLN A 386 5.47 6.78 -29.06
CA GLN A 386 6.12 8.05 -28.69
C GLN A 386 7.24 7.82 -27.66
N ALA A 387 7.00 6.96 -26.67
CA ALA A 387 8.01 6.61 -25.67
C ALA A 387 9.19 5.84 -26.30
N LEU A 388 8.93 4.87 -27.18
CA LEU A 388 9.96 4.14 -27.91
C LEU A 388 10.74 5.07 -28.86
N LYS A 389 10.08 6.02 -29.52
CA LYS A 389 10.74 7.03 -30.36
C LYS A 389 11.68 7.90 -29.53
N LYS A 390 11.23 8.39 -28.37
CA LYS A 390 12.06 9.18 -27.45
C LYS A 390 13.29 8.41 -26.98
N ALA A 391 13.16 7.09 -26.82
CA ALA A 391 14.27 6.19 -26.47
C ALA A 391 15.15 5.78 -27.67
N SER A 392 14.90 6.32 -28.89
CA SER A 392 15.57 5.91 -30.13
C SER A 392 15.42 4.42 -30.47
N LEU A 393 14.29 3.83 -30.07
CA LEU A 393 13.93 2.42 -30.29
C LEU A 393 12.79 2.26 -31.30
N ALA A 394 12.27 3.34 -31.88
CA ALA A 394 11.24 3.27 -32.92
C ALA A 394 11.67 3.99 -34.18
N ARG A 395 11.35 3.41 -35.35
CA ARG A 395 11.51 4.07 -36.65
C ARG A 395 10.19 4.72 -37.06
N THR A 396 10.24 6.00 -37.43
CA THR A 396 9.08 6.80 -37.81
C THR A 396 9.34 7.56 -39.11
N GLU A 397 8.29 7.95 -39.84
CA GLU A 397 8.42 8.79 -41.05
C GLU A 397 8.34 10.29 -40.70
N GLY A 398 9.22 11.09 -41.31
CA GLY A 398 9.29 12.56 -41.14
C GLY A 398 8.28 13.33 -41.99
N GLY A 399 8.02 14.60 -41.62
CA GLY A 399 7.09 15.54 -42.27
C GLY A 399 6.43 16.51 -41.27
N ASN A 400 5.59 17.46 -41.75
CA ASN A 400 4.84 18.43 -40.92
C ASN A 400 3.98 17.77 -39.82
N GLN A 401 3.58 16.51 -40.01
CA GLN A 401 3.05 15.65 -38.97
C GLN A 401 3.81 14.32 -38.97
N THR A 402 4.57 14.03 -37.90
CA THR A 402 5.32 12.77 -37.80
C THR A 402 4.35 11.59 -37.74
N LYS A 403 4.45 10.66 -38.69
CA LYS A 403 3.72 9.38 -38.64
C LYS A 403 4.51 8.38 -37.80
N LEU A 404 3.87 7.81 -36.78
CA LEU A 404 4.48 6.83 -35.87
C LEU A 404 4.69 5.44 -36.51
N SER A 405 4.09 5.19 -37.67
CA SER A 405 4.30 3.99 -38.49
C SER A 405 5.14 4.33 -39.72
N ILE A 406 5.67 3.32 -40.39
CA ILE A 406 6.41 3.45 -41.67
C ILE A 406 5.75 2.61 -42.76
N LYS A 407 6.00 2.93 -44.03
CA LYS A 407 5.69 2.03 -45.14
C LYS A 407 6.40 0.70 -44.95
N VAL A 408 5.68 -0.40 -45.19
CA VAL A 408 6.27 -1.73 -45.14
C VAL A 408 7.40 -1.85 -46.18
N PRO A 409 8.53 -2.50 -45.86
CA PRO A 409 9.56 -2.83 -46.84
C PRO A 409 8.99 -3.66 -48.00
N LYS A 410 9.34 -3.32 -49.24
CA LYS A 410 8.83 -4.01 -50.45
C LYS A 410 9.14 -5.52 -50.49
N VAL A 411 10.20 -5.95 -49.80
CA VAL A 411 10.55 -7.36 -49.64
C VAL A 411 9.51 -8.15 -48.83
N ILE A 412 8.76 -7.48 -47.94
CA ILE A 412 7.71 -8.09 -47.12
C ILE A 412 6.36 -8.03 -47.83
N CYS A 413 5.96 -6.86 -48.33
CA CYS A 413 4.70 -6.65 -49.05
C CYS A 413 4.81 -5.41 -49.96
N SER A 414 4.08 -5.38 -51.07
CA SER A 414 4.07 -4.24 -52.00
C SER A 414 3.33 -3.02 -51.45
N THR A 415 2.37 -3.22 -50.54
CA THR A 415 1.53 -2.18 -49.93
C THR A 415 1.33 -2.45 -48.43
N GLY A 416 1.04 -1.39 -47.67
CA GLY A 416 0.76 -1.49 -46.23
C GLY A 416 1.72 -0.66 -45.35
N ARG A 417 1.44 -0.66 -44.05
CA ARG A 417 2.24 0.06 -43.04
C ARG A 417 2.47 -0.82 -41.81
N VAL A 418 3.58 -0.54 -41.13
CA VAL A 418 4.00 -1.25 -39.92
C VAL A 418 4.43 -0.28 -38.84
N TYR A 419 4.25 -0.66 -37.58
CA TYR A 419 5.05 -0.10 -36.49
C TYR A 419 6.38 -0.85 -36.45
N CYS A 420 7.48 -0.09 -36.43
CA CYS A 420 8.84 -0.63 -36.54
C CYS A 420 9.62 -0.30 -35.26
N ILE A 421 9.99 -1.33 -34.52
CA ILE A 421 10.60 -1.22 -33.18
C ILE A 421 11.93 -1.96 -33.17
N ARG A 422 12.99 -1.30 -32.71
CA ARG A 422 14.33 -1.87 -32.56
C ARG A 422 14.43 -2.62 -31.23
N LEU A 423 14.76 -3.89 -31.33
CA LEU A 423 15.09 -4.78 -30.24
C LEU A 423 16.60 -4.91 -30.21
N ARG A 424 17.25 -4.23 -29.26
CA ARG A 424 18.69 -4.42 -29.03
C ARG A 424 18.92 -5.82 -28.47
N ALA A 425 20.01 -6.45 -28.93
CA ALA A 425 20.49 -7.73 -28.42
C ALA A 425 20.78 -7.65 -26.92
#